data_AF-A0A8T2QIA4-F1
#
_entry.id   AF-A0A8T2QIA4-F1
#
_cell.length_a   1.000
_cell.length_b   1.000
_cell.length_c   1.000
_cell.angle_alpha   90.00
_cell.angle_beta   90.00
_cell.angle_gamma   90.00
#
_symmetry.space_group_name_H-M   'P 1'
#
loop_
_entity.id
_entity.type
_entity.pdbx_description
1 polymer ?
#
loop_
_entity_poly.entity_id
_entity_poly.type
_entity_poly.pdbx_seq_one_letter_code
_entity_poly.pdbx_strand_id
1 'polypeptide(L)'
;MFEIFFEDDKGERSLVWQNSWAFTTRVIGVMVMIHGDDKGLVLPPKVATVQVVIIPVPYKNVDFNQMLDACNEVSQKLESAGLRVKQDTRDNYPPGWKYSDWELKGVPLRIEIGPKDIENKQVRMVRRDNFEKEDVPLEKVAQRAADLLDEIQANLFKKAKEVRDLCIKKVFTWEDFIEALNDKKMVLAPWCDDVEVEEDVKARTKGDTGAAKTLCMPFEQPDLPDGTVCFASGKPAKRWALWGRSY
;
A
#
# COMPACT_ATOMS: atom_id res chain seq x y z
N MET A 1 30.56 -0.77 26.41
CA MET A 1 29.20 -0.62 26.98
C MET A 1 28.72 -1.92 27.61
N PHE A 2 28.67 -3.05 26.87
CA PHE A 2 28.23 -4.34 27.43
C PHE A 2 29.32 -5.43 27.49
N GLU A 3 30.54 -5.12 27.06
CA GLU A 3 31.69 -6.04 27.16
C GLU A 3 31.39 -7.45 26.59
N ILE A 4 30.75 -7.51 25.42
CA ILE A 4 30.45 -8.76 24.73
C ILE A 4 31.65 -9.12 23.85
N PHE A 5 32.34 -10.20 24.21
CA PHE A 5 33.53 -10.68 23.52
C PHE A 5 33.39 -12.14 23.13
N PHE A 6 34.15 -12.54 22.11
CA PHE A 6 34.41 -13.94 21.76
C PHE A 6 35.93 -14.17 21.68
N GLU A 7 36.35 -15.42 21.76
CA GLU A 7 37.72 -15.82 21.45
C GLU A 7 37.75 -16.26 19.98
N ASP A 8 38.66 -15.69 19.19
CA ASP A 8 38.80 -16.06 17.77
C ASP A 8 39.65 -17.32 17.60
N ASP A 9 39.83 -17.75 16.34
CA ASP A 9 40.58 -18.97 16.00
C ASP A 9 42.08 -18.93 16.41
N LYS A 10 42.60 -17.76 16.82
CA LYS A 10 43.97 -17.57 17.32
C LYS A 10 44.05 -17.54 18.85
N GLY A 11 42.92 -17.68 19.54
CA GLY A 11 42.85 -17.53 20.99
C GLY A 11 42.78 -16.06 21.43
N GLU A 12 42.56 -15.11 20.52
CA GLU A 12 42.53 -13.69 20.84
C GLU A 12 41.12 -13.23 21.20
N ARG A 13 41.01 -12.41 22.26
CA ARG A 13 39.73 -11.84 22.69
C ARG A 13 39.32 -10.71 21.75
N SER A 14 38.25 -10.92 21.00
CA SER A 14 37.72 -9.99 20.01
C SER A 14 36.30 -9.50 20.36
N LEU A 15 35.97 -8.28 19.93
CA LEU A 15 34.63 -7.72 20.07
C LEU A 15 33.68 -8.31 19.02
N VAL A 16 32.44 -8.56 19.42
CA VAL A 16 31.41 -9.03 18.47
C VAL A 16 30.94 -7.92 17.52
N TRP A 17 30.55 -8.32 16.31
CA TRP A 17 29.83 -7.46 15.37
C TRP A 17 28.33 -7.63 15.59
N GLN A 18 27.64 -6.56 15.98
CA GLN A 18 26.20 -6.59 16.27
C GLN A 18 25.42 -5.74 15.28
N ASN A 19 24.22 -6.21 14.92
CA ASN A 19 23.22 -5.47 14.16
C ASN A 19 21.87 -5.50 14.90
N SER A 20 21.09 -4.43 14.75
CA SER A 20 19.71 -4.38 15.24
C SER A 20 18.82 -3.73 14.18
N TRP A 21 17.58 -4.19 14.11
CA TRP A 21 16.58 -3.71 13.16
C TRP A 21 15.20 -3.84 13.79
N ALA A 22 14.27 -2.97 13.39
CA ALA A 22 12.93 -2.91 13.95
C ALA A 22 11.89 -2.61 12.87
N PHE A 23 10.70 -3.17 13.06
CA PHE A 23 9.52 -2.97 12.23
C PHE A 23 8.30 -2.88 13.15
N THR A 24 7.44 -1.89 12.95
CA THR A 24 6.36 -1.57 13.92
C THR A 24 5.02 -1.41 13.24
N THR A 25 3.96 -1.28 14.03
CA THR A 25 2.58 -1.04 13.56
C THR A 25 2.40 0.24 12.75
N ARG A 26 3.38 1.15 12.72
CA ARG A 26 3.39 2.32 11.84
C ARG A 26 3.10 1.97 10.38
N VAL A 27 3.55 0.81 9.91
CA VAL A 27 3.30 0.40 8.51
C VAL A 27 1.84 0.17 8.17
N ILE A 28 1.00 -0.10 9.18
CA ILE A 28 -0.45 -0.22 9.00
C ILE A 28 -1.02 1.15 8.64
N GLY A 29 -0.62 2.20 9.37
CA GLY A 29 -1.01 3.58 9.07
C GLY A 29 -0.52 4.04 7.69
N VAL A 30 0.71 3.69 7.32
CA VAL A 30 1.26 3.97 5.97
C VAL A 30 0.41 3.30 4.88
N MET A 31 0.08 2.01 5.04
CA MET A 31 -0.75 1.28 4.08
C MET A 31 -2.15 1.90 3.94
N VAL A 32 -2.77 2.30 5.05
CA VAL A 32 -4.07 3.00 5.06
C VAL A 32 -4.00 4.33 4.30
N MET A 33 -2.98 5.14 4.55
CA MET A 33 -2.81 6.44 3.89
C MET A 33 -2.48 6.33 2.39
N ILE A 34 -1.78 5.27 1.98
CA ILE A 34 -1.41 5.06 0.56
C ILE A 34 -2.61 4.62 -0.27
N HIS A 35 -3.45 3.73 0.25
CA HIS A 35 -4.49 3.08 -0.56
C HIS A 35 -5.90 3.63 -0.33
N GLY A 36 -6.18 4.25 0.82
CA GLY A 36 -7.51 4.76 1.15
C GLY A 36 -8.03 5.78 0.12
N ASP A 37 -9.35 5.85 0.01
CA ASP A 37 -10.06 6.80 -0.85
C ASP A 37 -11.26 7.43 -0.13
N ASP A 38 -12.03 8.27 -0.81
CA ASP A 38 -13.19 8.97 -0.24
C ASP A 38 -14.30 8.03 0.26
N LYS A 39 -14.27 6.75 -0.11
CA LYS A 39 -15.23 5.74 0.35
C LYS A 39 -14.73 4.95 1.55
N GLY A 40 -13.45 5.11 1.93
CA GLY A 40 -12.87 4.51 3.13
C GLY A 40 -11.62 3.70 2.87
N LEU A 41 -11.47 2.59 3.60
CA LEU A 41 -10.31 1.72 3.47
C LEU A 41 -10.28 1.05 2.09
N VAL A 42 -9.07 0.79 1.60
CA VAL A 42 -8.80 -0.10 0.47
C VAL A 42 -7.66 -1.00 0.90
N LEU A 43 -7.99 -2.24 1.28
CA LEU A 43 -7.01 -3.15 1.86
C LEU A 43 -6.39 -4.03 0.78
N PRO A 44 -5.06 -4.20 0.74
CA PRO A 44 -4.44 -5.23 -0.08
C PRO A 44 -4.93 -6.64 0.31
N PRO A 45 -5.30 -7.50 -0.64
CA PRO A 45 -5.85 -8.84 -0.36
C PRO A 45 -5.00 -9.73 0.54
N LYS A 46 -3.68 -9.56 0.56
CA LYS A 46 -2.78 -10.35 1.42
C LYS A 46 -2.92 -10.02 2.90
N VAL A 47 -3.43 -8.85 3.26
CA VAL A 47 -3.58 -8.40 4.66
C VAL A 47 -5.04 -8.18 5.08
N ALA A 48 -5.98 -8.19 4.15
CA ALA A 48 -7.40 -8.01 4.45
C ALA A 48 -7.95 -9.19 5.26
N THR A 49 -8.57 -8.95 6.42
CA THR A 49 -9.18 -10.02 7.23
C THR A 49 -10.29 -10.76 6.48
N VAL A 50 -11.12 -10.00 5.76
CA VAL A 50 -12.11 -10.53 4.80
C VAL A 50 -11.65 -10.12 3.41
N GLN A 51 -11.42 -11.10 2.53
CA GLN A 51 -11.03 -10.87 1.15
C GLN A 51 -12.25 -10.72 0.24
N VAL A 52 -13.26 -11.57 0.48
CA VAL A 52 -14.48 -11.61 -0.31
C VAL A 52 -15.69 -11.48 0.60
N VAL A 53 -16.59 -10.56 0.28
CA VAL A 53 -17.92 -10.48 0.90
C VAL A 53 -19.00 -10.92 -0.08
N ILE A 54 -19.87 -11.84 0.33
CA ILE A 54 -21.03 -12.30 -0.45
C ILE A 54 -22.27 -11.59 0.06
N ILE A 55 -23.00 -10.95 -0.84
CA ILE A 55 -24.20 -10.16 -0.52
C ILE A 55 -25.37 -10.66 -1.37
N PRO A 56 -26.40 -11.29 -0.76
CA PRO A 56 -27.63 -11.60 -1.46
C PRO A 56 -28.37 -10.30 -1.84
N VAL A 57 -28.91 -10.25 -3.05
CA VAL A 57 -29.64 -9.11 -3.61
C VAL A 57 -31.09 -9.52 -3.84
N PRO A 58 -31.92 -9.57 -2.78
CA PRO A 58 -33.31 -9.96 -2.91
C PRO A 58 -34.06 -8.97 -3.79
N TYR A 59 -34.88 -9.51 -4.69
CA TYR A 59 -35.82 -8.75 -5.51
C TYR A 59 -37.19 -9.43 -5.47
N LYS A 60 -38.25 -8.71 -5.84
CA LYS A 60 -39.64 -9.16 -5.71
C LYS A 60 -39.83 -10.61 -6.22
N ASN A 61 -40.56 -11.43 -5.45
CA ASN A 61 -40.99 -12.80 -5.77
C ASN A 61 -39.91 -13.90 -5.78
N VAL A 62 -38.84 -13.79 -5.00
CA VAL A 62 -37.80 -14.84 -4.91
C VAL A 62 -37.81 -15.53 -3.56
N ASP A 63 -37.66 -16.86 -3.58
CA ASP A 63 -37.43 -17.65 -2.38
C ASP A 63 -36.07 -17.28 -1.78
N PHE A 64 -36.11 -16.62 -0.62
CA PHE A 64 -34.90 -16.20 0.07
C PHE A 64 -34.03 -17.40 0.45
N ASN A 65 -34.61 -18.58 0.71
CA ASN A 65 -33.85 -19.79 1.02
C ASN A 65 -32.99 -20.23 -0.17
N GLN A 66 -33.54 -20.20 -1.39
CA GLN A 66 -32.77 -20.53 -2.61
C GLN A 66 -31.56 -19.59 -2.78
N MET A 67 -31.72 -18.31 -2.43
CA MET A 67 -30.63 -17.34 -2.49
C MET A 67 -29.58 -17.59 -1.40
N LEU A 68 -30.00 -17.98 -0.20
CA LEU A 68 -29.07 -18.39 0.87
C LEU A 68 -28.29 -19.64 0.49
N ASP A 69 -28.94 -20.63 -0.14
CA ASP A 69 -28.29 -21.85 -0.62
C ASP A 69 -27.24 -21.52 -1.70
N ALA A 70 -27.55 -20.63 -2.63
CA ALA A 70 -26.57 -20.15 -3.62
C ALA A 70 -25.40 -19.40 -2.97
N CYS A 71 -25.66 -18.56 -1.96
CA CYS A 71 -24.60 -17.90 -1.20
C CYS A 71 -23.70 -18.92 -0.49
N ASN A 72 -24.28 -19.95 0.11
CA ASN A 72 -23.56 -21.02 0.80
C ASN A 72 -22.70 -21.83 -0.15
N GLU A 73 -23.21 -22.20 -1.33
CA GLU A 73 -22.45 -22.91 -2.36
C GLU A 73 -21.21 -22.11 -2.79
N VAL A 74 -21.39 -20.82 -3.06
CA VAL A 74 -20.30 -19.92 -3.45
C VAL A 74 -19.29 -19.75 -2.31
N SER A 75 -19.76 -19.56 -1.07
CA SER A 75 -18.89 -19.47 0.11
C SER A 75 -18.01 -20.71 0.25
N GLN A 76 -18.59 -21.90 0.18
CA GLN A 76 -17.86 -23.16 0.31
C GLN A 76 -16.81 -23.35 -0.80
N LYS A 77 -17.15 -23.01 -2.05
CA LYS A 77 -16.21 -23.06 -3.18
C LYS A 77 -15.00 -22.15 -2.96
N LEU A 78 -15.24 -20.93 -2.50
CA LEU A 78 -14.19 -19.94 -2.26
C LEU A 78 -13.33 -20.28 -1.04
N GLU A 79 -13.96 -20.73 0.05
CA GLU A 79 -13.26 -21.18 1.27
C GLU A 79 -12.41 -22.43 0.98
N SER A 80 -12.91 -23.36 0.17
CA SER A 80 -12.16 -24.55 -0.28
C SER A 80 -10.94 -24.17 -1.15
N ALA A 81 -10.98 -23.01 -1.81
CA ALA A 81 -9.85 -22.42 -2.51
C ALA A 81 -8.91 -21.61 -1.61
N GLY A 82 -9.14 -21.60 -0.29
CA GLY A 82 -8.30 -20.92 0.71
C GLY A 82 -8.59 -19.43 0.87
N LEU A 83 -9.71 -18.92 0.33
CA LEU A 83 -10.08 -17.51 0.43
C LEU A 83 -10.80 -17.21 1.74
N ARG A 84 -10.55 -16.02 2.31
CA ARG A 84 -11.22 -15.53 3.52
C ARG A 84 -12.54 -14.85 3.14
N VAL A 85 -13.65 -15.56 3.35
CA VAL A 85 -14.97 -15.15 2.89
C VAL A 85 -15.88 -14.76 4.05
N LYS A 86 -16.77 -13.81 3.82
CA LYS A 86 -17.88 -13.50 4.73
C LYS A 86 -19.18 -13.36 3.96
N GLN A 87 -20.24 -14.00 4.43
CA GLN A 87 -21.59 -13.75 3.94
C GLN A 87 -22.26 -12.66 4.79
N ASP A 88 -22.96 -11.72 4.14
CA ASP A 88 -23.77 -10.70 4.80
C ASP A 88 -25.26 -10.90 4.46
N THR A 89 -25.89 -11.80 5.21
CA THR A 89 -27.29 -12.22 5.04
C THR A 89 -28.27 -11.43 5.91
N ARG A 90 -27.81 -10.36 6.58
CA ARG A 90 -28.66 -9.50 7.43
C ARG A 90 -29.85 -8.96 6.63
N ASP A 91 -31.07 -9.31 6.98
CA ASP A 91 -32.30 -8.94 6.26
C ASP A 91 -32.79 -7.52 6.60
N ASN A 92 -32.40 -7.00 7.76
CA ASN A 92 -32.74 -5.67 8.24
C ASN A 92 -32.03 -4.53 7.50
N TYR A 93 -31.12 -4.82 6.57
CA TYR A 93 -30.40 -3.84 5.77
C TYR A 93 -30.57 -4.06 4.26
N PRO A 94 -30.84 -2.99 3.48
CA PRO A 94 -30.90 -3.10 2.03
C PRO A 94 -29.50 -3.39 1.44
N PRO A 95 -29.39 -4.04 0.27
CA PRO A 95 -28.10 -4.37 -0.35
C PRO A 95 -27.18 -3.16 -0.52
N GLY A 96 -27.71 -2.01 -0.95
CA GLY A 96 -26.94 -0.78 -1.09
C GLY A 96 -26.29 -0.30 0.21
N TRP A 97 -26.93 -0.50 1.37
CA TRP A 97 -26.32 -0.18 2.66
C TRP A 97 -25.15 -1.12 2.96
N LYS A 98 -25.32 -2.42 2.69
CA LYS A 98 -24.26 -3.42 2.88
C LYS A 98 -23.07 -3.13 1.96
N TYR A 99 -23.31 -2.71 0.73
CA TYR A 99 -22.24 -2.31 -0.20
C TYR A 99 -21.35 -1.24 0.42
N SER A 100 -21.95 -0.15 0.90
CA SER A 100 -21.21 0.94 1.55
C SER A 100 -20.50 0.50 2.83
N ASP A 101 -21.13 -0.34 3.66
CA ASP A 101 -20.54 -0.86 4.91
C ASP A 101 -19.25 -1.65 4.66
N TRP A 102 -19.25 -2.50 3.62
CA TRP A 102 -18.08 -3.31 3.27
C TRP A 102 -17.05 -2.57 2.42
N GLU A 103 -17.48 -1.60 1.60
CA GLU A 103 -16.59 -0.67 0.90
C GLU A 103 -15.80 0.20 1.89
N LEU A 104 -16.47 0.72 2.93
CA LEU A 104 -15.86 1.50 4.00
C LEU A 104 -14.78 0.71 4.76
N LYS A 105 -15.05 -0.58 5.01
CA LYS A 105 -14.12 -1.52 5.65
C LYS A 105 -12.99 -2.00 4.74
N GLY A 106 -13.07 -1.69 3.44
CA GLY A 106 -12.05 -2.01 2.46
C GLY A 106 -11.94 -3.48 2.08
N VAL A 107 -13.05 -4.22 2.10
CA VAL A 107 -13.08 -5.59 1.59
C VAL A 107 -12.73 -5.57 0.09
N PRO A 108 -11.68 -6.28 -0.35
CA PRO A 108 -11.18 -6.17 -1.73
C PRO A 108 -12.19 -6.56 -2.82
N LEU A 109 -12.99 -7.60 -2.57
CA LEU A 109 -13.91 -8.15 -3.55
C LEU A 109 -15.30 -8.32 -2.94
N ARG A 110 -16.31 -7.79 -3.62
CA ARG A 110 -17.71 -8.07 -3.32
C ARG A 110 -18.28 -9.01 -4.38
N ILE A 111 -19.04 -10.00 -3.94
CA ILE A 111 -19.86 -10.86 -4.78
C ILE A 111 -21.33 -10.58 -4.50
N GLU A 112 -22.07 -10.24 -5.55
CA GLU A 112 -23.50 -9.99 -5.54
C GLU A 112 -24.21 -11.21 -6.15
N ILE A 113 -25.25 -11.70 -5.48
CA ILE A 113 -26.06 -12.83 -5.96
C ILE A 113 -27.53 -12.41 -5.94
N GLY A 114 -28.09 -12.13 -7.11
CA GLY A 114 -29.50 -11.85 -7.31
C GLY A 114 -30.23 -12.97 -8.06
N PRO A 115 -31.55 -12.81 -8.28
CA PRO A 115 -32.38 -13.81 -8.98
C PRO A 115 -31.87 -14.16 -10.39
N LYS A 116 -31.47 -13.13 -11.15
CA LYS A 116 -30.93 -13.28 -12.50
C LYS A 116 -29.62 -14.07 -12.52
N ASP A 117 -28.81 -13.92 -11.48
CA ASP A 117 -27.53 -14.59 -11.37
C ASP A 117 -27.73 -16.09 -11.09
N ILE A 118 -28.73 -16.43 -10.27
CA ILE A 118 -29.16 -17.81 -10.02
C ILE A 118 -29.71 -18.46 -11.30
N GLU A 119 -30.60 -17.77 -12.02
CA GLU A 119 -31.14 -18.24 -13.31
C GLU A 119 -30.04 -18.52 -14.34
N ASN A 120 -29.05 -17.62 -14.41
CA ASN A 120 -27.92 -17.71 -15.36
C ASN A 120 -26.74 -18.54 -14.85
N LYS A 121 -26.81 -19.11 -13.63
CA LYS A 121 -25.72 -19.85 -12.98
C LYS A 121 -24.39 -19.08 -12.94
N GLN A 122 -24.47 -17.80 -12.57
CA GLN A 122 -23.33 -16.89 -12.47
C GLN A 122 -23.36 -16.11 -11.15
N VAL A 123 -22.35 -15.29 -10.92
CA VAL A 123 -22.32 -14.27 -9.86
C VAL A 123 -21.77 -12.97 -10.42
N ARG A 124 -22.13 -11.85 -9.80
CA ARG A 124 -21.52 -10.55 -10.11
C ARG A 124 -20.40 -10.25 -9.14
N MET A 125 -19.19 -10.05 -9.65
CA MET A 125 -18.02 -9.65 -8.87
C MET A 125 -17.79 -8.15 -9.03
N VAL A 126 -17.46 -7.46 -7.94
CA VAL A 126 -17.15 -6.02 -7.92
C VAL A 126 -15.87 -5.78 -7.15
N ARG A 127 -14.90 -5.15 -7.81
CA ARG A 127 -13.61 -4.79 -7.21
C ARG A 127 -13.70 -3.53 -6.37
N ARG A 128 -13.02 -3.51 -5.22
CA ARG A 128 -12.98 -2.34 -4.33
C ARG A 128 -12.05 -1.23 -4.81
N ASP A 129 -10.94 -1.56 -5.46
CA ASP A 129 -9.89 -0.62 -5.84
C ASP A 129 -10.26 0.27 -7.04
N ASN A 130 -11.14 -0.20 -7.92
CA ASN A 130 -11.54 0.51 -9.13
C ASN A 130 -13.03 0.43 -9.50
N PHE A 131 -13.85 -0.31 -8.74
CA PHE A 131 -15.30 -0.51 -9.00
C PHE A 131 -15.66 -1.19 -10.31
N GLU A 132 -14.69 -1.83 -10.99
CA GLU A 132 -14.98 -2.69 -12.13
C GLU A 132 -15.85 -3.87 -11.72
N LYS A 133 -16.74 -4.25 -12.64
CA LYS A 133 -17.73 -5.31 -12.44
C LYS A 133 -17.62 -6.33 -13.55
N GLU A 134 -17.74 -7.59 -13.18
CA GLU A 134 -17.83 -8.68 -14.14
C GLU A 134 -18.81 -9.75 -13.67
N ASP A 135 -19.47 -10.40 -14.62
CA ASP A 135 -20.31 -11.56 -14.37
C ASP A 135 -19.51 -12.82 -14.62
N VAL A 136 -19.45 -13.70 -13.63
CA VAL A 136 -18.58 -14.88 -13.62
C VAL A 136 -19.42 -16.13 -13.46
N PRO A 137 -19.29 -17.14 -14.34
CA PRO A 137 -19.96 -18.42 -14.17
C PRO A 137 -19.61 -19.09 -12.84
N LEU A 138 -20.59 -19.75 -12.20
CA LEU A 138 -20.41 -20.43 -10.90
C LEU A 138 -19.32 -21.52 -10.92
N GLU A 139 -19.00 -22.07 -12.09
CA GLU A 139 -17.94 -23.04 -12.29
C GLU A 139 -16.54 -22.43 -12.17
N LYS A 140 -16.40 -21.13 -12.50
CA LYS A 140 -15.12 -20.40 -12.50
C LYS A 140 -14.95 -19.49 -11.30
N VAL A 141 -15.94 -19.43 -10.40
CA VAL A 141 -16.02 -18.45 -9.31
C VAL A 141 -14.78 -18.46 -8.42
N ALA A 142 -14.27 -19.63 -8.04
CA ALA A 142 -13.13 -19.75 -7.15
C ALA A 142 -11.83 -19.28 -7.81
N GLN A 143 -11.54 -19.78 -9.02
CA GLN A 143 -10.35 -19.39 -9.76
C GLN A 143 -10.35 -17.89 -10.07
N ARG A 144 -11.46 -17.37 -10.59
CA ARG A 144 -11.54 -15.96 -10.97
C ARG A 144 -11.44 -15.03 -9.76
N ALA A 145 -12.04 -15.39 -8.63
CA ALA A 145 -11.88 -14.62 -7.40
C ALA A 145 -10.42 -14.58 -6.93
N ALA A 146 -9.69 -15.70 -7.01
CA ALA A 146 -8.26 -15.73 -6.69
C ALA A 146 -7.44 -14.83 -7.63
N ASP A 147 -7.66 -14.94 -8.94
CA ASP A 147 -6.99 -14.11 -9.95
C ASP A 147 -7.25 -12.62 -9.71
N LEU A 148 -8.50 -12.25 -9.44
CA LEU A 148 -8.87 -10.87 -9.12
C LEU A 148 -8.17 -10.34 -7.87
N LEU A 149 -8.02 -11.14 -6.83
CA LEU A 149 -7.30 -10.73 -5.62
C LEU A 149 -5.81 -10.50 -5.90
N ASP A 150 -5.18 -11.30 -6.76
CA ASP A 150 -3.80 -11.06 -7.19
C ASP A 150 -3.68 -9.82 -8.07
N GLU A 151 -4.63 -9.60 -9.00
CA GLU A 151 -4.70 -8.40 -9.82
C GLU A 151 -4.90 -7.12 -8.98
N ILE A 152 -5.78 -7.15 -7.97
CA ILE A 152 -5.98 -6.04 -7.03
C ILE A 152 -4.68 -5.76 -6.27
N GLN A 153 -4.02 -6.80 -5.75
CA GLN A 153 -2.74 -6.66 -5.05
C GLN A 153 -1.67 -5.99 -5.92
N ALA A 154 -1.54 -6.43 -7.17
CA ALA A 154 -0.59 -5.87 -8.13
C ALA A 154 -0.94 -4.43 -8.52
N ASN A 155 -2.23 -4.15 -8.75
CA ASN A 155 -2.70 -2.83 -9.15
C ASN A 155 -2.48 -1.78 -8.05
N LEU A 156 -2.77 -2.13 -6.79
CA LEU A 156 -2.52 -1.25 -5.65
C LEU A 156 -1.03 -0.89 -5.52
N PHE A 157 -0.14 -1.86 -5.69
CA PHE A 157 1.30 -1.61 -5.68
C PHE A 157 1.75 -0.75 -6.85
N LYS A 158 1.31 -1.07 -8.07
CA LYS A 158 1.65 -0.33 -9.29
C LYS A 158 1.24 1.14 -9.17
N LYS A 159 -0.01 1.41 -8.81
CA LYS A 159 -0.54 2.77 -8.63
C LYS A 159 0.24 3.54 -7.56
N ALA A 160 0.49 2.91 -6.40
CA ALA A 160 1.25 3.54 -5.32
C ALA A 160 2.70 3.86 -5.73
N LYS A 161 3.33 2.96 -6.49
CA LYS A 161 4.68 3.15 -7.03
C LYS A 161 4.73 4.31 -8.03
N GLU A 162 3.78 4.37 -8.96
CA GLU A 162 3.69 5.47 -9.94
C GLU A 162 3.51 6.83 -9.24
N VAL A 163 2.62 6.91 -8.25
CA VAL A 163 2.42 8.14 -7.46
C VAL A 163 3.70 8.52 -6.72
N ARG A 164 4.36 7.58 -6.04
CA ARG A 164 5.64 7.80 -5.37
C ARG A 164 6.68 8.36 -6.35
N ASP A 165 6.81 7.75 -7.52
CA ASP A 165 7.81 8.12 -8.52
C ASP A 165 7.53 9.52 -9.10
N LEU A 166 6.27 9.91 -9.30
CA LEU A 166 5.86 11.28 -9.68
C LEU A 166 6.12 12.32 -8.57
N CYS A 167 6.11 11.88 -7.31
CA CYS A 167 6.40 12.69 -6.13
C CYS A 167 7.90 12.85 -5.86
N ILE A 168 8.80 12.27 -6.65
CA ILE A 168 10.25 12.48 -6.54
C ILE A 168 10.70 13.45 -7.64
N LYS A 169 11.25 14.61 -7.26
CA LYS A 169 11.85 15.58 -8.20
C LYS A 169 13.37 15.55 -8.06
N LYS A 170 14.07 15.28 -9.17
CA LYS A 170 15.53 15.36 -9.24
C LYS A 170 15.92 16.83 -9.45
N VAL A 171 16.79 17.37 -8.60
CA VAL A 171 17.21 18.78 -8.64
C VAL A 171 18.72 18.92 -8.45
N PHE A 172 19.25 20.09 -8.80
CA PHE A 172 20.69 20.40 -8.67
C PHE A 172 20.97 21.67 -7.89
N THR A 173 19.97 22.53 -7.70
CA THR A 173 20.11 23.86 -7.09
C THR A 173 19.25 23.99 -5.84
N TRP A 174 19.55 25.01 -5.04
CA TRP A 174 18.76 25.35 -3.86
C TRP A 174 17.36 25.85 -4.22
N GLU A 175 17.25 26.63 -5.29
CA GLU A 175 15.99 27.21 -5.75
C GLU A 175 15.00 26.12 -6.17
N ASP A 176 15.44 25.18 -7.01
CA ASP A 176 14.63 24.04 -7.47
C ASP A 176 14.23 23.13 -6.30
N PHE A 177 15.11 23.01 -5.30
CA PHE A 177 14.86 22.25 -4.08
C PHE A 177 13.71 22.86 -3.27
N ILE A 178 13.70 24.18 -3.07
CA ILE A 178 12.62 24.88 -2.36
C ILE A 178 11.30 24.81 -3.13
N GLU A 179 11.33 25.00 -4.46
CA GLU A 179 10.14 24.85 -5.31
C GLU A 179 9.53 23.44 -5.15
N ALA A 180 10.36 22.40 -5.27
CA ALA A 180 9.93 21.01 -5.14
C ALA A 180 9.30 20.69 -3.77
N LEU A 181 9.89 21.22 -2.68
CA LEU A 181 9.35 21.04 -1.33
C LEU A 181 7.99 21.72 -1.15
N ASN A 182 7.80 22.90 -1.74
CA ASN A 182 6.51 23.61 -1.69
C ASN A 182 5.42 22.89 -2.50
N ASP A 183 5.81 22.21 -3.58
CA ASP A 183 4.95 21.32 -4.37
C ASP A 183 4.68 19.96 -3.69
N LYS A 184 5.06 19.80 -2.42
CA LYS A 184 4.88 18.59 -1.61
C LYS A 184 5.58 17.36 -2.21
N LYS A 185 6.73 17.55 -2.86
CA LYS A 185 7.55 16.47 -3.41
C LYS A 185 8.69 16.08 -2.48
N MET A 186 9.12 14.83 -2.59
CA MET A 186 10.46 14.41 -2.17
C MET A 186 11.47 14.86 -3.21
N VAL A 187 12.69 15.13 -2.78
CA VAL A 187 13.70 15.76 -3.62
C VAL A 187 14.96 14.89 -3.67
N LEU A 188 15.37 14.47 -4.86
CA LEU A 188 16.62 13.76 -5.08
C LEU A 188 17.68 14.76 -5.51
N ALA A 189 18.68 15.02 -4.67
CA ALA A 189 19.67 16.08 -4.88
C ALA A 189 21.11 15.58 -4.66
N PRO A 190 22.10 16.11 -5.41
CA PRO A 190 23.51 15.80 -5.21
C PRO A 190 23.99 16.42 -3.91
N TRP A 191 24.58 15.65 -3.00
CA TRP A 191 24.94 16.08 -1.65
C TRP A 191 26.38 15.71 -1.28
N CYS A 192 27.02 16.54 -0.46
CA CYS A 192 28.40 16.37 -0.01
C CYS A 192 28.58 15.42 1.19
N ASP A 193 27.48 14.90 1.76
CA ASP A 193 27.49 13.98 2.91
C ASP A 193 28.19 14.61 4.13
N ASP A 194 27.78 15.83 4.45
CA ASP A 194 28.34 16.66 5.51
C ASP A 194 27.22 17.08 6.47
N VAL A 195 27.39 16.74 7.75
CA VAL A 195 26.38 16.93 8.80
C VAL A 195 26.05 18.40 8.98
N GLU A 196 27.04 19.29 8.92
CA GLU A 196 26.82 20.73 9.07
C GLU A 196 25.92 21.27 7.95
N VAL A 197 26.05 20.73 6.73
CA VAL A 197 25.22 21.10 5.59
C VAL A 197 23.80 20.59 5.76
N GLU A 198 23.60 19.38 6.30
CA GLU A 198 22.25 18.89 6.60
C GLU A 198 21.55 19.75 7.68
N GLU A 199 22.28 20.16 8.72
CA GLU A 199 21.74 21.05 9.76
C GLU A 199 21.41 22.45 9.22
N ASP A 200 22.23 23.00 8.32
CA ASP A 200 21.93 24.25 7.60
C ASP A 200 20.64 24.13 6.76
N VAL A 201 20.50 23.04 5.99
CA VAL A 201 19.29 22.76 5.19
C VAL A 201 18.06 22.69 6.10
N LYS A 202 18.15 21.98 7.24
CA LYS A 202 17.05 21.90 8.22
C LYS A 202 16.69 23.29 8.77
N ALA A 203 17.69 24.10 9.12
CA ALA A 203 17.46 25.44 9.65
C ALA A 203 16.79 26.36 8.62
N ARG A 204 17.28 26.37 7.38
CA ARG A 204 16.79 27.23 6.29
C ARG A 204 15.40 26.83 5.77
N THR A 205 15.01 25.56 5.91
CA THR A 205 13.71 25.05 5.45
C THR A 205 12.66 24.96 6.56
N LYS A 206 12.98 25.38 7.78
CA LYS A 206 12.08 25.32 8.92
C LYS A 206 10.84 26.20 8.67
N GLY A 207 9.66 25.59 8.77
CA GLY A 207 8.37 26.28 8.67
C GLY A 207 7.24 25.44 9.27
N ASP A 208 6.00 25.88 9.05
CA ASP A 208 4.80 25.30 9.68
C ASP A 208 4.56 23.81 9.34
N THR A 209 5.08 23.36 8.20
CA THR A 209 4.97 21.98 7.71
C THR A 209 6.20 21.13 8.03
N GLY A 210 7.10 21.64 8.88
CA GLY A 210 8.36 21.00 9.26
C GLY A 210 9.55 21.42 8.39
N ALA A 211 10.73 20.96 8.81
CA ALA A 211 11.99 21.18 8.10
C ALA A 211 12.31 19.99 7.18
N ALA A 212 13.00 20.26 6.08
CA ALA A 212 13.53 19.23 5.21
C ALA A 212 14.80 18.62 5.83
N LYS A 213 14.95 17.30 5.71
CA LYS A 213 16.13 16.54 6.14
C LYS A 213 16.43 15.43 5.16
N THR A 214 17.57 14.77 5.31
CA THR A 214 17.85 13.54 4.57
C THR A 214 16.88 12.45 5.02
N LEU A 215 16.30 11.73 4.05
CA LEU A 215 15.44 10.57 4.29
C LEU A 215 16.28 9.30 4.23
N CYS A 216 17.03 9.16 3.14
CA CYS A 216 18.00 8.11 2.93
C CYS A 216 18.93 8.46 1.77
N MET A 217 20.00 7.68 1.66
CA MET A 217 20.81 7.59 0.45
C MET A 217 20.34 6.32 -0.29
N PRO A 218 19.64 6.45 -1.43
CA PRO A 218 19.21 5.27 -2.20
C PRO A 218 20.40 4.38 -2.53
N PHE A 219 20.26 3.06 -2.39
CA PHE A 219 21.34 2.14 -2.78
C PHE A 219 21.58 2.16 -4.29
N GLU A 220 20.50 2.20 -5.08
CA GLU A 220 20.56 2.46 -6.52
C GLU A 220 20.80 3.95 -6.75
N GLN A 221 22.04 4.31 -7.04
CA GLN A 221 22.46 5.68 -7.33
C GLN A 221 22.40 5.94 -8.83
N PRO A 222 21.71 7.00 -9.29
CA PRO A 222 21.90 7.50 -10.65
C PRO A 222 23.34 7.97 -10.85
N ASP A 223 23.77 8.04 -12.11
CA ASP A 223 25.07 8.63 -12.44
C ASP A 223 25.22 10.02 -11.83
N LEU A 224 26.36 10.25 -11.20
CA LEU A 224 26.77 11.53 -10.63
C LEU A 224 27.97 12.03 -11.45
N PRO A 225 27.75 12.95 -12.40
CA PRO A 225 28.81 13.45 -13.26
C PRO A 225 29.97 14.07 -12.46
N ASP A 226 31.19 13.92 -12.96
CA ASP A 226 32.36 14.57 -12.38
C ASP A 226 32.18 16.09 -12.32
N GLY A 227 32.63 16.69 -11.22
CA GLY A 227 32.45 18.12 -10.97
C GLY A 227 31.06 18.53 -10.49
N THR A 228 30.13 17.58 -10.31
CA THR A 228 28.82 17.90 -9.69
C THR A 228 29.03 18.44 -8.27
N VAL A 229 28.37 19.56 -7.97
CA VAL A 229 28.43 20.21 -6.66
C VAL A 229 27.19 19.90 -5.83
N CYS A 230 27.35 20.01 -4.52
CA CYS A 230 26.29 19.89 -3.54
C CYS A 230 25.25 21.00 -3.77
N PHE A 231 23.99 20.62 -3.89
CA PHE A 231 22.88 21.55 -4.17
C PHE A 231 22.75 22.69 -3.14
N ALA A 232 23.21 22.46 -1.91
CA ALA A 232 23.04 23.39 -0.79
C ALA A 232 24.30 24.20 -0.46
N SER A 233 25.51 23.61 -0.63
CA SER A 233 26.76 24.19 -0.12
C SER A 233 27.79 24.52 -1.21
N GLY A 234 27.61 24.05 -2.45
CA GLY A 234 28.59 24.22 -3.53
C GLY A 234 29.87 23.38 -3.39
N LYS A 235 30.07 22.66 -2.27
CA LYS A 235 31.14 21.67 -2.10
C LYS A 235 31.00 20.53 -3.14
N PRO A 236 32.06 19.77 -3.48
CA PRO A 236 31.93 18.60 -4.34
C PRO A 236 30.87 17.62 -3.79
N ALA A 237 29.95 17.18 -4.65
CA ALA A 237 28.96 16.17 -4.29
C ALA A 237 29.61 14.78 -4.24
N LYS A 238 29.17 13.97 -3.28
CA LYS A 238 29.65 12.59 -3.13
C LYS A 238 28.62 11.56 -3.62
N ARG A 239 27.33 11.89 -3.53
CA ARG A 239 26.21 10.98 -3.84
C ARG A 239 24.91 11.74 -4.01
N TRP A 240 23.90 11.07 -4.55
CA TRP A 240 22.50 11.49 -4.49
C TRP A 240 21.89 11.12 -3.14
N ALA A 241 21.21 12.08 -2.52
CA ALA A 241 20.43 11.86 -1.30
C ALA A 241 18.97 12.24 -1.56
N LEU A 242 18.05 11.48 -0.96
CA LEU A 242 16.63 11.80 -0.97
C LEU A 242 16.33 12.68 0.24
N TRP A 243 15.65 13.79 0.00
CA TRP A 243 15.28 14.80 0.98
C TRP A 243 13.78 14.98 1.02
N GLY A 244 13.27 15.45 2.15
CA GLY A 244 11.88 15.83 2.28
C GLY A 244 11.55 16.28 3.69
N ARG A 245 10.32 16.79 3.85
CA ARG A 245 9.69 16.93 5.17
C ARG A 245 9.24 15.55 5.63
N SER A 246 9.41 15.25 6.92
CA SER A 246 8.96 13.96 7.49
C SER A 246 7.78 14.15 8.43
N TYR A 247 7.02 13.08 8.62
CA TYR A 247 6.11 12.91 9.76
C TYR A 247 6.79 13.19 11.09
#